data_AF-A0A2D6XJ27-F1
#
_entry.id   AF-A0A2D6XJ27-F1
#
_cell.length_a   1.000
_cell.length_b   1.000
_cell.length_c   1.000
_cell.angle_alpha   90.00
_cell.angle_beta   90.00
_cell.angle_gamma   90.00
#
_symmetry.space_group_name_H-M   'P 1'
#
loop_
_entity.id
_entity.type
_entity.pdbx_description
1 polymer ?
#
loop_
_entity_poly.entity_id
_entity_poly.type
_entity_poly.pdbx_seq_one_letter_code
_entity_poly.pdbx_strand_id
1 'polypeptide(L)'
;MPIYDYECAPCKVRREVYVTYEERDTIKCQRCQKAMERQISAPAIHVFKGGWYEHIADKPIYCETRSELSDACKRNDSISPDVENSSWLRSHKKERKVTIRSSQ
;
A
#
# COMPACT_ATOMS: atom_id res chain seq x y z
N MET A 1 -7.22 2.56 19.74
CA MET A 1 -5.82 2.23 20.03
C MET A 1 -5.26 1.47 18.84
N PRO A 2 -4.15 1.92 18.21
CA PRO A 2 -3.58 1.23 17.05
C PRO A 2 -3.15 -0.20 17.40
N ILE A 3 -3.33 -1.11 16.45
CA ILE A 3 -2.81 -2.48 16.52
C ILE A 3 -1.51 -2.52 15.75
N TYR A 4 -0.47 -3.09 16.34
CA TYR A 4 0.83 -3.22 15.72
C TYR A 4 1.23 -4.69 15.62
N ASP A 5 1.89 -5.02 14.51
CA ASP A 5 2.48 -6.32 14.27
C ASP A 5 3.92 -6.33 14.79
N TYR A 6 4.26 -7.32 15.60
CA TYR A 6 5.61 -7.53 16.10
C TYR A 6 6.10 -8.93 15.72
N GLU A 7 7.34 -9.00 15.24
CA GLU A 7 8.03 -10.26 14.95
C GLU A 7 9.28 -10.39 15.84
N CYS A 8 9.44 -11.57 16.43
CA CYS A 8 10.64 -11.90 17.19
C CYS A 8 11.69 -12.52 16.26
N ALA A 9 12.82 -11.84 16.03
CA ALA A 9 13.89 -12.34 15.16
C ALA A 9 14.35 -13.79 15.42
N PRO A 10 14.62 -14.24 16.67
CA PRO A 10 15.05 -15.61 16.92
C PRO A 10 13.93 -16.67 16.85
N CYS A 11 12.70 -16.31 17.23
CA CYS A 11 11.60 -17.29 17.30
C CYS A 11 10.69 -17.27 16.06
N LYS A 12 10.80 -16.22 15.24
CA LYS A 12 9.91 -15.91 14.10
C LYS A 12 8.41 -15.94 14.42
N VAL A 13 8.08 -15.75 15.70
CA VAL A 13 6.70 -15.66 16.15
C VAL A 13 6.21 -14.24 15.88
N ARG A 14 5.10 -14.14 15.16
CA ARG A 14 4.37 -12.90 14.91
C ARG A 14 3.25 -12.77 15.92
N ARG A 15 3.02 -11.56 16.40
CA ARG A 15 1.88 -11.24 17.27
C ARG A 15 1.35 -9.84 16.99
N GLU A 16 0.05 -9.71 17.12
CA GLU A 16 -0.66 -8.43 17.09
C GLU A 16 -0.81 -7.94 18.53
N VAL A 17 -0.44 -6.69 18.81
CA VAL A 17 -0.56 -6.10 20.16
C VAL A 17 -1.17 -4.70 20.07
N TYR A 18 -2.10 -4.41 20.97
CA TYR A 18 -2.59 -3.07 21.21
C TYR A 18 -1.58 -2.31 22.06
N VAL A 19 -1.03 -1.22 21.56
CA VAL A 19 0.02 -0.46 22.26
C VAL A 19 -0.35 1.01 22.31
N THR A 20 -0.16 1.59 23.48
CA THR A 20 -0.14 3.05 23.66
C THR A 20 1.06 3.61 22.88
N TYR A 21 0.93 4.79 22.28
CA TYR A 21 1.97 5.35 21.41
C TYR A 21 3.35 5.43 22.10
N GLU A 22 3.37 5.67 23.40
CA GLU A 22 4.58 5.84 24.23
C GLU A 22 5.29 4.53 24.57
N GLU A 23 4.58 3.38 24.54
CA GLU A 23 5.08 2.09 25.05
C GLU A 23 5.51 1.12 23.93
N ARG A 24 5.64 1.62 22.70
CA ARG A 24 5.90 0.83 21.49
C ARG A 24 7.23 0.06 21.49
N ASP A 25 8.22 0.54 22.24
CA ASP A 25 9.59 0.01 22.23
C ASP A 25 9.84 -1.03 23.35
N THR A 26 8.83 -1.30 24.17
CA THR A 26 8.98 -2.15 25.38
C THR A 26 8.48 -3.59 25.18
N ILE A 27 8.05 -3.97 23.97
CA ILE A 27 7.43 -5.28 23.73
C ILE A 27 8.47 -6.40 23.72
N LYS A 28 8.31 -7.33 24.66
CA LYS A 28 9.14 -8.54 24.79
C LYS A 28 8.41 -9.77 24.30
N CYS A 29 9.17 -10.71 23.73
CA CYS A 29 8.67 -12.02 23.33
C CYS A 29 8.43 -12.91 24.56
N GLN A 30 7.27 -13.57 24.64
CA GLN A 30 6.96 -14.45 25.78
C GLN A 30 7.81 -15.73 25.84
N ARG A 31 8.36 -16.18 24.70
CA ARG A 31 9.18 -17.40 24.64
C ARG A 31 10.65 -17.19 24.97
N CYS A 32 11.22 -16.07 24.52
CA CYS A 32 12.67 -15.82 24.63
C CYS A 32 13.04 -14.54 25.38
N GLN A 33 12.04 -13.76 25.83
CA GLN A 33 12.19 -12.51 26.58
C GLN A 33 13.02 -11.40 25.92
N LYS A 34 13.40 -11.57 24.65
CA LYS A 34 14.08 -10.55 23.84
C LYS A 34 13.08 -9.53 23.29
N ALA A 35 13.58 -8.34 22.98
CA ALA A 35 12.79 -7.29 22.33
C ALA A 35 12.29 -7.78 20.96
N MET A 36 11.04 -7.45 20.64
CA MET A 36 10.43 -7.74 19.34
C MET A 36 10.51 -6.52 18.43
N GLU A 37 10.66 -6.75 17.14
CA GLU A 37 10.74 -5.68 16.15
C GLU A 37 9.36 -5.47 15.51
N ARG A 38 8.97 -4.20 15.36
CA ARG A 38 7.70 -3.84 14.72
C ARG A 38 7.78 -4.12 13.23
N GLN A 39 6.87 -4.95 12.74
CA GLN A 39 6.74 -5.20 11.32
C GLN A 39 5.86 -4.12 10.69
N ILE A 40 6.36 -3.55 9.59
CA ILE A 40 5.57 -2.73 8.69
C ILE A 40 5.36 -3.60 7.46
N SER A 41 4.14 -4.09 7.24
CA SER A 41 3.84 -4.86 6.03
C SER A 41 4.15 -4.00 4.81
N ALA A 42 4.97 -4.54 3.89
CA ALA A 42 5.18 -3.89 2.61
C ALA A 42 3.82 -3.75 1.91
N PRO A 43 3.42 -2.56 1.46
CA PRO A 43 2.18 -2.40 0.73
C PRO A 43 2.26 -3.22 -0.56
N ALA A 44 1.17 -3.89 -0.93
CA ALA A 44 1.09 -4.58 -2.21
C ALA A 44 1.30 -3.54 -3.34
N ILE A 45 2.36 -3.74 -4.12
CA ILE A 45 2.61 -2.89 -5.29
C ILE A 45 1.69 -3.39 -6.41
N HIS A 46 0.59 -2.68 -6.63
CA HIS A 46 -0.29 -2.93 -7.75
C HIS A 46 0.34 -2.35 -9.03
N VAL A 47 1.00 -3.21 -9.79
CA VAL A 47 1.50 -2.87 -11.13
C VAL A 47 0.34 -3.00 -12.12
N PHE A 48 0.13 -1.97 -12.95
CA PHE A 48 -0.86 -2.02 -14.02
C PHE A 48 -0.53 -3.16 -14.98
N LYS A 49 -1.51 -4.02 -15.25
CA LYS A 49 -1.40 -5.09 -16.25
C LYS A 49 -2.29 -4.76 -17.43
N GLY A 50 -1.76 -4.92 -18.63
CA GLY A 50 -2.56 -4.78 -19.85
C GLY A 50 -3.65 -5.85 -19.92
N GLY A 51 -4.78 -5.51 -20.53
CA GLY A 51 -5.96 -6.37 -20.57
C GLY A 51 -7.05 -5.87 -21.49
N TRP A 52 -8.08 -6.69 -21.64
CA TRP A 52 -9.31 -6.34 -22.35
C TRP A 52 -10.30 -5.69 -21.39
N TYR A 53 -10.84 -4.55 -21.81
CA TYR A 53 -11.78 -3.75 -21.02
C TYR A 53 -13.10 -3.65 -21.80
N GLU A 54 -14.10 -4.39 -21.32
CA GLU A 54 -15.43 -4.46 -21.93
C GLU A 54 -16.34 -3.30 -21.51
N HIS A 55 -16.09 -2.69 -20.35
CA HIS A 55 -16.94 -1.64 -19.78
C HIS A 55 -16.64 -0.24 -20.32
N ILE A 56 -15.70 -0.10 -21.26
CA ILE A 56 -15.21 1.21 -21.70
C ILE A 56 -15.94 1.69 -22.95
N ALA A 57 -16.34 0.79 -23.85
CA ALA A 57 -17.02 1.09 -25.10
C ALA A 57 -17.94 -0.07 -25.51
N ASP A 58 -18.76 0.14 -26.54
CA ASP A 58 -19.66 -0.89 -27.08
C ASP A 58 -18.92 -2.16 -27.57
N LYS A 59 -17.61 -2.05 -27.83
CA LYS A 59 -16.73 -3.16 -28.20
C LYS A 59 -15.59 -3.27 -27.17
N PRO A 60 -15.13 -4.48 -26.83
CA PRO A 60 -14.00 -4.64 -25.93
C PRO A 60 -12.74 -4.00 -26.53
N ILE A 61 -12.06 -3.20 -25.71
CA ILE A 61 -10.81 -2.52 -26.09
C ILE A 61 -9.66 -3.17 -25.33
N TYR A 62 -8.59 -3.50 -26.03
CA TYR A 62 -7.33 -3.91 -25.40
C TYR A 62 -6.48 -2.68 -25.07
N CYS A 63 -6.01 -2.58 -23.84
CA CYS A 63 -5.10 -1.53 -23.41
C CYS A 63 -3.85 -2.17 -22.80
N GLU A 64 -2.68 -1.82 -23.33
CA GLU A 64 -1.38 -2.29 -22.83
C GLU A 64 -0.88 -1.37 -21.74
N THR A 65 -1.12 -0.07 -21.91
CA THR A 65 -0.68 0.96 -20.98
C THR A 65 -1.83 1.64 -20.26
N ARG A 66 -1.50 2.19 -19.09
CA ARG A 66 -2.45 2.98 -18.30
C ARG A 66 -2.91 4.24 -19.02
N SER A 67 -2.03 4.85 -19.82
CA SER A 67 -2.36 6.07 -20.57
C SER A 67 -3.40 5.79 -21.62
N GLU A 68 -3.24 4.71 -22.40
CA GLU A 68 -4.24 4.23 -23.35
C GLU A 68 -5.59 4.00 -22.69
N LEU A 69 -5.59 3.38 -21.51
CA LEU A 69 -6.81 3.14 -20.74
C LEU A 69 -7.49 4.46 -20.32
N SER A 70 -6.70 5.44 -19.86
CA SER A 70 -7.22 6.76 -19.48
C SER A 70 -7.78 7.53 -20.68
N ASP A 71 -7.15 7.43 -21.84
CA ASP A 71 -7.60 8.11 -23.06
C ASP A 71 -8.81 7.41 -23.69
N ALA A 72 -8.94 6.08 -23.54
CA ALA A 72 -10.15 5.34 -23.89
C ALA A 72 -11.34 5.72 -22.98
N CYS A 73 -11.10 5.87 -21.67
CA CYS A 73 -12.11 6.33 -20.71
C CYS A 73 -12.63 7.74 -21.04
N LYS A 74 -11.73 8.69 -21.34
CA LYS A 74 -12.11 10.07 -21.70
C LYS A 74 -12.91 10.17 -22.99
N ARG A 75 -12.64 9.28 -23.97
CA ARG A 75 -13.32 9.30 -25.27
C ARG A 75 -14.73 8.74 -25.21
N ASN A 76 -14.98 7.82 -24.28
CA ASN A 76 -16.27 7.12 -24.15
C ASN A 76 -17.03 7.52 -22.87
N ASP A 77 -16.59 8.59 -22.20
CA ASP A 77 -17.15 9.07 -20.92
C ASP A 77 -17.36 7.95 -19.88
N SER A 78 -16.39 7.02 -19.79
CA SER A 78 -16.45 5.83 -18.93
C SER A 78 -15.38 5.88 -17.83
N ILE A 79 -15.61 5.15 -16.74
CA ILE A 79 -14.74 5.14 -15.56
C ILE A 79 -14.14 3.74 -15.40
N SER A 80 -12.81 3.67 -15.30
CA SER A 80 -12.09 2.44 -14.99
C SER A 80 -11.48 2.52 -13.58
N PRO A 81 -11.72 1.52 -12.71
CA PRO A 81 -11.13 1.45 -11.37
C PRO A 81 -9.60 1.49 -11.42
N ASP A 82 -9.02 0.89 -12.45
CA ASP A 82 -7.60 0.88 -12.65
C ASP A 82 -7.07 2.29 -12.78
N VAL A 83 -7.75 3.22 -13.48
CA VAL A 83 -7.37 4.64 -13.69
C VAL A 83 -7.55 5.50 -12.42
N GLU A 84 -8.63 5.28 -11.68
CA GLU A 84 -8.96 6.05 -10.49
C GLU A 84 -8.00 5.77 -9.33
N ASN A 85 -7.64 4.50 -9.11
CA ASN A 85 -6.82 4.08 -7.96
C ASN A 85 -5.41 4.73 -7.95
N SER A 86 -4.87 5.18 -9.09
CA SER A 86 -3.60 5.93 -9.10
C SER A 86 -3.69 7.36 -8.61
N SER A 87 -4.86 7.99 -8.75
CA SER A 87 -5.05 9.37 -8.28
C SER A 87 -4.88 9.40 -6.76
N TRP A 88 -5.54 8.45 -6.08
CA TRP A 88 -5.42 8.22 -4.66
C TRP A 88 -3.98 7.85 -4.22
N LEU A 89 -3.32 6.91 -4.93
CA LEU A 89 -1.92 6.54 -4.64
C LEU A 89 -0.91 7.67 -4.86
N ARG A 90 -1.12 8.56 -5.84
CA ARG A 90 -0.26 9.75 -6.05
C ARG A 90 -0.38 10.76 -4.92
N SER A 91 -1.57 10.93 -4.36
CA SER A 91 -1.81 11.84 -3.23
C SER A 91 -1.01 11.40 -1.99
N HIS A 92 -1.06 10.11 -1.63
CA HIS A 92 -0.27 9.59 -0.51
C HIS A 92 1.25 9.54 -0.77
N LYS A 93 1.69 9.45 -2.03
CA LYS A 93 3.12 9.57 -2.39
C LYS A 93 3.62 11.02 -2.27
N LYS A 94 2.76 12.01 -2.41
CA LYS A 94 3.09 13.44 -2.25
C LYS A 94 3.28 13.80 -0.77
N GLU A 95 2.47 13.20 0.12
CA GLU A 95 2.59 13.38 1.58
C GLU A 95 3.88 12.76 2.15
N ARG A 96 4.32 11.59 1.64
CA ARG A 96 5.52 10.90 2.13
C ARG A 96 6.86 11.54 1.70
N LYS A 97 6.85 12.52 0.78
CA LYS A 97 8.08 13.22 0.35
C LYS A 97 8.41 14.47 1.18
N VAL A 98 7.54 14.91 2.09
CA VAL A 98 7.75 16.15 2.86
C VAL A 98 8.59 15.94 4.12
N THR A 99 8.77 14.72 4.62
CA THR A 99 9.52 14.44 5.87
C THR A 99 10.82 13.66 5.65
N ILE A 100 11.71 14.13 4.79
CA ILE A 100 13.16 13.89 4.92
C ILE A 100 13.88 15.19 4.51
N ARG A 101 13.73 16.25 5.30
CA ARG A 101 14.77 17.27 5.41
C ARG A 101 15.53 16.94 6.69
N SER A 102 16.58 16.16 6.49
CA SER A 102 17.70 15.98 7.42
C SER A 102 18.12 17.33 7.97
N SER A 103 17.82 17.58 9.24
CA SER A 103 18.51 18.55 10.08
C SER A 103 19.93 18.05 10.32
N GLN A 104 20.89 18.60 9.59
CA GLN A 104 22.27 18.76 10.08
C GLN A 104 22.33 20.02 10.94
#